data_AF-A0A973WF72-F1
#
_entry.id   AF-A0A973WF72-F1
#
_cell.length_a   1.000
_cell.length_b   1.000
_cell.length_c   1.000
_cell.angle_alpha   90.00
_cell.angle_beta   90.00
_cell.angle_gamma   90.00
#
_symmetry.space_group_name_H-M   'P 1'
#
loop_
_entity.id
_entity.type
_entity.pdbx_description
1 polymer ?
#
loop_
_entity_poly.entity_id
_entity_poly.type
_entity_poly.pdbx_seq_one_letter_code
_entity_poly.pdbx_strand_id
1 'polypeptide(L)' 'TARALYHEAWTICTEADDIVSRALFEKLLGDEEHHIDFLETQLELMKRIGAENYGQLQSRSADAAGEPAGDAV' A
#
# COMPACT_ATOMS: atom_id res chain seq x y z
N THR A 1 -10.71 7.14 3.08
CA THR A 1 -9.64 6.18 2.74
C THR A 1 -9.34 5.33 3.97
N ALA A 2 -8.66 4.18 3.83
CA ALA A 2 -8.30 3.33 4.98
C ALA A 2 -7.55 4.12 6.06
N ARG A 3 -6.55 4.93 5.66
CA ARG A 3 -5.85 5.86 6.56
C ARG A 3 -6.78 6.76 7.38
N ALA A 4 -7.76 7.40 6.75
CA ALA A 4 -8.66 8.32 7.44
C ALA A 4 -9.50 7.59 8.51
N LEU A 5 -9.98 6.39 8.19
CA LEU A 5 -10.72 5.54 9.13
C LEU A 5 -9.84 5.08 10.29
N TYR A 6 -8.60 4.67 10.03
CA TYR A 6 -7.68 4.25 11.09
C TYR A 6 -7.23 5.41 11.97
N HIS A 7 -7.12 6.62 11.43
CA HIS A 7 -6.85 7.81 12.22
C HIS A 7 -8.03 8.14 13.14
N GLU A 8 -9.26 8.10 12.63
CA GLU A 8 -10.47 8.29 13.46
C GLU A 8 -10.55 7.24 14.58
N ALA A 9 -10.32 5.97 14.26
CA ALA A 9 -10.31 4.89 15.24
C ALA A 9 -9.19 5.06 16.28
N TRP A 10 -7.98 5.49 15.86
CA TRP A 10 -6.88 5.81 16.77
C TRP A 10 -7.28 6.93 17.76
N THR A 11 -7.97 7.97 17.30
CA THR A 11 -8.46 9.06 18.16
C THR A 11 -9.49 8.53 19.18
N ILE A 12 -10.48 7.75 18.73
CA ILE A 12 -11.50 7.15 19.62
C ILE A 12 -10.87 6.27 20.70
N CYS A 13 -9.93 5.38 20.32
CA CYS A 13 -9.23 4.54 21.28
C CYS A 13 -8.38 5.34 22.27
N THR A 14 -7.80 6.47 21.82
CA THR A 14 -7.03 7.39 22.69
C THR A 14 -7.93 8.07 23.71
N GLU A 15 -9.11 8.55 23.30
CA GLU A 15 -10.08 9.18 24.20
C GLU A 15 -10.68 8.20 25.22
N ALA A 16 -10.79 6.92 24.85
CA ALA A 16 -11.28 5.85 25.72
C ALA A 16 -10.21 5.21 26.62
N ASP A 17 -8.96 5.67 26.53
CA ASP A 17 -7.78 5.08 27.22
C ASP A 17 -7.55 3.58 26.87
N ASP A 18 -7.99 3.16 25.67
CA ASP A 18 -7.73 1.81 25.13
C ASP A 18 -6.37 1.78 24.44
N ILE A 19 -5.34 1.55 25.26
CA ILE A 19 -3.94 1.54 24.81
C ILE A 19 -3.61 0.41 23.82
N VAL A 20 -4.34 -0.72 23.85
CA VAL A 20 -4.03 -1.89 23.01
C VAL A 20 -4.56 -1.65 21.59
N SER A 21 -5.82 -1.25 21.47
CA SER A 21 -6.41 -0.95 20.17
C SER A 21 -5.75 0.27 19.52
N ARG A 22 -5.39 1.30 20.32
CA ARG A 22 -4.64 2.46 19.83
C ARG A 22 -3.33 2.04 19.16
N ALA A 23 -2.55 1.16 19.79
CA ALA A 23 -1.28 0.69 19.24
C ALA A 23 -1.47 -0.12 17.94
N LEU A 24 -2.56 -0.87 17.82
CA LEU A 24 -2.91 -1.58 16.58
C LEU A 24 -3.18 -0.59 15.43
N PHE A 25 -4.01 0.43 15.67
CA PHE A 25 -4.31 1.44 14.63
C PHE A 25 -3.09 2.29 14.28
N GLU A 26 -2.19 2.56 15.23
CA GLU A 26 -0.92 3.24 14.96
C GLU A 26 -0.03 2.44 14.01
N LYS A 27 0.07 1.13 14.20
CA LYS A 27 0.78 0.24 13.26
C LYS A 27 0.13 0.25 11.88
N LEU A 28 -1.18 0.07 11.81
CA LEU A 28 -1.92 0.06 10.53
C LEU A 28 -1.79 1.39 9.78
N LEU A 29 -1.79 2.52 10.49
CA LEU A 29 -1.53 3.83 9.88
C LEU A 29 -0.17 3.88 9.20
N GLY A 30 0.87 3.32 9.83
CA GLY A 30 2.19 3.20 9.21
C GLY A 30 2.20 2.34 7.95
N ASP A 31 1.50 1.20 7.99
CA ASP A 31 1.36 0.31 6.83
C ASP A 31 0.64 1.02 5.66
N GLU A 32 -0.44 1.77 5.94
CA GLU A 32 -1.16 2.52 4.90
C GLU A 32 -0.34 3.68 4.31
N GLU A 33 0.48 4.36 5.11
CA GLU A 33 1.39 5.39 4.59
C GLU A 33 2.45 4.79 3.65
N HIS A 34 3.00 3.61 3.99
CA HIS A 34 3.88 2.88 3.08
C HIS A 34 3.18 2.51 1.77
N HIS A 35 1.94 2.00 1.84
CA HIS A 35 1.17 1.68 0.64
C HIS A 35 0.88 2.90 -0.22
N ILE A 36 0.57 4.05 0.39
CA ILE A 36 0.36 5.31 -0.32
C ILE A 36 1.65 5.73 -1.04
N ASP A 37 2.80 5.75 -0.35
CA ASP A 37 4.09 6.14 -0.93
C ASP A 37 4.49 5.24 -2.11
N PHE A 38 4.29 3.91 -1.97
CA PHE A 38 4.51 2.97 -3.06
C PHE A 38 3.62 3.31 -4.27
N LEU A 39 2.31 3.45 -4.08
CA LEU A 39 1.37 3.73 -5.18
C LEU A 39 1.64 5.10 -5.83
N GLU A 40 1.99 6.12 -5.06
CA GLU A 40 2.36 7.43 -5.58
C GLU A 40 3.64 7.36 -6.42
N THR A 41 4.64 6.61 -5.96
CA THR A 41 5.87 6.33 -6.71
C THR A 41 5.57 5.62 -8.04
N GLN A 42 4.71 4.60 -8.02
CA GLN A 42 4.32 3.87 -9.22
C GLN A 42 3.53 4.74 -10.22
N LEU A 43 2.62 5.58 -9.72
CA LEU A 43 1.88 6.53 -10.56
C LEU A 43 2.80 7.58 -11.18
N GLU A 44 3.78 8.08 -10.43
CA GLU A 44 4.77 9.02 -10.95
C GLU A 44 5.68 8.36 -11.99
N LEU A 45 6.12 7.12 -11.74
CA LEU A 45 6.88 6.35 -12.73
C LEU A 45 6.07 6.17 -14.02
N MET A 46 4.79 5.80 -13.91
CA MET A 46 3.90 5.64 -15.06
C MET A 46 3.74 6.95 -15.85
N LYS A 47 3.60 8.10 -15.18
CA LYS A 47 3.57 9.42 -15.85
C LYS A 47 4.87 9.73 -16.59
N ARG A 48 6.02 9.34 -16.03
CA ARG A 48 7.35 9.61 -16.60
C ARG A 48 7.66 8.77 -17.83
N ILE A 49 7.25 7.49 -17.85
CA ILE A 49 7.62 6.56 -18.94
C ILE A 49 6.47 6.23 -19.90
N GLY A 50 5.24 6.62 -19.57
CA GLY A 50 4.03 6.29 -20.34
C GLY A 50 3.42 4.95 -19.90
N ALA A 51 2.11 4.81 -20.14
CA ALA A 51 1.33 3.65 -19.70
C ALA A 51 1.78 2.34 -20.36
N GLU A 52 2.17 2.38 -21.63
CA GLU A 52 2.62 1.21 -22.39
C GLU A 52 3.94 0.65 -21.84
N ASN A 53 4.92 1.54 -21.61
CA ASN A 53 6.23 1.14 -21.07
C ASN A 53 6.12 0.69 -19.62
N TYR A 54 5.27 1.36 -18.82
CA TYR A 54 4.97 0.91 -17.46
C TYR A 54 4.30 -0.47 -17.45
N GLY A 55 3.33 -0.70 -18.33
CA GLY A 55 2.68 -1.99 -18.50
C GLY A 55 3.65 -3.10 -18.89
N GLN A 56 4.58 -2.83 -19.82
CA GLN A 56 5.65 -3.77 -20.16
C GLN A 56 6.58 -4.05 -18.98
N LEU A 57 6.98 -3.03 -18.22
CA LEU A 57 7.83 -3.18 -17.04
C LEU A 57 7.19 -4.04 -15.94
N GLN A 58 5.87 -3.93 -15.76
CA GLN A 58 5.11 -4.71 -14.76
C GLN A 58 4.60 -6.06 -15.30
N SER A 59 4.82 -6.34 -16.59
CA SER A 59 4.46 -7.63 -17.19
C SER A 59 5.53 -8.67 -16.91
N ARG A 60 5.10 -9.93 -16.76
CA ARG A 60 6.03 -11.07 -16.75
C ARG A 60 6.54 -11.35 -18.15
N SER A 61 7.73 -11.95 -18.24
CA SER A 61 8.25 -12.46 -19.51
C SER A 61 7.41 -13.63 -20.02
N ALA A 62 7.49 -13.90 -21.32
CA ALA A 62 6.83 -15.06 -21.93
C ALA A 62 7.29 -16.39 -21.32
N ASP A 63 8.56 -16.50 -20.95
CA ASP A 63 9.11 -17.72 -20.32
C ASP A 63 8.49 -17.98 -18.93
N ALA A 64 8.09 -16.93 -18.22
CA ALA A 64 7.44 -17.02 -16.91
C ALA A 64 5.90 -17.14 -17.00
N ALA A 65 5.33 -17.15 -18.21
CA ALA A 65 3.89 -17.24 -18.43
C ALA A 65 3.39 -18.68 -18.20
N GLY A 66 3.10 -19.02 -16.95
CA GLY A 66 2.58 -20.33 -16.55
C GLY A 66 3.04 -20.79 -15.17
N GLU A 67 4.10 -20.18 -14.65
CA GLU A 67 4.49 -20.36 -13.26
C GLU A 67 3.52 -19.57 -12.36
N PRO A 68 3.20 -20.05 -11.15
CA PRO A 68 2.48 -19.23 -10.18
C PRO A 68 3.21 -17.90 -10.03
N ALA A 69 2.47 -16.80 -9.83
CA ALA A 69 3.10 -15.56 -9.43
C ALA A 69 3.81 -15.87 -8.10
N GLY A 70 5.15 -15.91 -8.12
CA GLY A 70 5.91 -16.03 -6.89
C GLY A 70 5.50 -14.87 -5.99
N ASP A 71 5.29 -15.16 -4.70
CA ASP A 71 4.83 -14.18 -3.71
C ASP A 71 5.67 -12.89 -3.85
N ALA A 72 5.06 -11.90 -4.50
CA ALA A 72 5.60 -10.56 -4.56
C ALA A 72 5.35 -9.95 -3.19
N VAL A 73 6.31 -10.17 -2.29
CA VAL A 73 6.47 -9.39 -1.06
C VAL A 73 7.32 -8.18 -1.39
#